data_AF-A0A3N5V815-F1
#
_entry.id   AF-A0A3N5V815-F1
#
_cell.length_a   1.000
_cell.length_b   1.000
_cell.length_c   1.000
_cell.angle_alpha   90.00
_cell.angle_beta   90.00
_cell.angle_gamma   90.00
#
_symmetry.space_group_name_H-M   'P 1'
#
loop_
_entity.id
_entity.type
_entity.pdbx_description
1 polymer ?
#
loop_
_entity_poly.entity_id
_entity_poly.type
_entity_poly.pdbx_seq_one_letter_code
_entity_poly.pdbx_strand_id
1 'polypeptide(L)'
;MSTIVTRAGKGSALTYAEVDSNFTNLNTDKYQSGSTASLASLTLASALPVLSGGTGTTTSTGSGSVVFSTSPTLVTPLLGTPTSGNFSTGTFTWPTFNQNTTGTAAKWTTARTLAGNSVDGSANVAFANKFIVQGTTDTGLSGAQFLGALGTGIVKNTTTTGVLSIAVAADFPTLNQNTTGTAAGLSATLVATSGGTGQSSYAVGDLLYASTTTALSKLADVATGNALISGGVGVAPAWGKIGLTTHVSGTLPVANGGTGITSLGAGVATWLGTPSSANLLAAMTDETGTGSLV
;
A
#
# COMPACT_ATOMS: atom_id res chain seq x y z
N MET A 1 91.86 85.03 71.55
CA MET A 1 91.87 85.95 70.41
C MET A 1 92.85 85.40 69.38
N SER A 2 92.37 84.66 68.38
CA SER A 2 93.11 84.31 67.16
C SER A 2 92.08 83.96 66.08
N THR A 3 92.37 84.44 64.89
CA THR A 3 91.48 84.85 63.81
C THR A 3 90.84 83.69 63.06
N ILE A 4 89.52 83.76 62.82
CA ILE A 4 88.84 82.95 61.81
C ILE A 4 89.32 83.43 60.44
N VAL A 5 90.12 82.60 59.77
CA VAL A 5 90.60 82.81 58.41
C VAL A 5 89.48 82.44 57.45
N THR A 6 88.90 83.46 56.80
CA THR A 6 88.01 83.31 55.66
C THR A 6 88.76 82.71 54.47
N ARG A 7 88.15 81.71 53.82
CA ARG A 7 88.70 80.99 52.67
C ARG A 7 89.06 81.96 51.54
N ALA A 8 90.26 81.78 50.98
CA ALA A 8 90.87 82.66 50.00
C ALA A 8 89.99 82.88 48.76
N GLY A 9 89.80 84.15 48.38
CA GLY A 9 89.43 84.52 47.01
C GLY A 9 88.16 85.34 46.77
N LYS A 10 87.45 85.89 47.78
CA LYS A 10 86.36 86.87 47.55
C LYS A 10 86.26 87.93 48.65
N GLY A 11 86.50 89.19 48.30
CA GLY A 11 86.37 90.36 49.18
C GLY A 11 84.96 90.96 49.19
N SER A 12 83.92 90.14 49.43
CA SER A 12 82.57 90.57 49.84
C SER A 12 81.76 89.34 50.29
N ALA A 13 80.97 89.48 51.36
CA ALA A 13 80.07 88.44 51.85
C ALA A 13 78.95 88.21 50.82
N LEU A 14 78.66 86.94 50.50
CA LEU A 14 77.57 86.57 49.61
C LEU A 14 76.24 87.05 50.22
N THR A 15 75.51 87.87 49.47
CA THR A 15 74.19 88.34 49.86
C THR A 15 73.18 87.19 49.69
N TYR A 16 72.08 87.18 50.46
CA TYR A 16 71.05 86.12 50.38
C TYR A 16 70.48 85.90 48.96
N ALA A 17 70.63 86.89 48.06
CA ALA A 17 70.22 86.81 46.67
C ALA A 17 71.19 86.04 45.75
N GLU A 18 72.43 85.80 46.18
CA GLU A 18 73.46 85.12 45.37
C GLU A 18 73.61 83.62 45.70
N VAL A 19 72.83 83.13 46.67
CA VAL A 19 72.75 81.71 47.03
C VAL A 19 71.73 80.95 46.14
N ASP A 20 70.81 81.67 45.48
CA ASP A 20 69.68 81.06 44.78
C ASP A 20 69.98 80.59 43.33
N SER A 21 71.08 81.05 42.71
CA SER A 21 71.43 80.60 41.35
C SER A 21 72.17 79.26 41.30
N ASN A 22 72.55 78.70 42.45
CA ASN A 22 73.22 77.39 42.59
C ASN A 22 72.39 76.35 43.36
N PHE A 23 71.10 76.65 43.64
CA PHE A 23 70.17 75.72 44.28
C PHE A 23 69.37 74.86 43.28
N THR A 24 69.98 74.50 42.16
CA THR A 24 69.52 73.40 41.28
C THR A 24 69.61 72.01 41.93
N ASN A 25 69.85 71.92 43.25
CA ASN A 25 69.90 70.67 44.02
C ASN A 25 69.17 70.77 45.38
N LEU A 26 68.04 71.49 45.46
CA LEU A 26 67.12 71.39 46.60
C LEU A 26 65.97 70.41 46.32
N ASN A 27 66.27 69.13 46.17
CA ASN A 27 65.24 68.13 46.50
C ASN A 27 65.73 66.73 46.91
N THR A 28 67.04 66.50 47.01
CA THR A 28 67.55 65.15 47.33
C THR A 28 67.85 64.93 48.82
N ASP A 29 67.86 65.98 49.65
CA ASP A 29 68.36 65.90 51.03
C ASP A 29 67.29 65.79 52.15
N LYS A 30 66.03 65.41 51.83
CA LYS A 30 65.02 65.12 52.88
C LYS A 30 64.13 63.89 52.66
N TYR A 31 64.45 63.01 51.72
CA TYR A 31 63.71 61.75 51.58
C TYR A 31 64.48 60.61 52.24
N GLN A 32 64.23 60.40 53.54
CA GLN A 32 64.66 59.19 54.23
C GLN A 32 63.85 57.99 53.69
N SER A 33 64.51 56.84 53.51
CA SER A 33 63.85 55.65 52.96
C SER A 33 62.63 55.27 53.81
N GLY A 34 61.43 55.38 53.23
CA GLY A 34 60.16 55.05 53.91
C GLY A 34 59.14 56.19 53.97
N SER A 35 59.48 57.43 53.62
CA SER A 35 58.52 58.53 53.54
C SER A 35 57.76 58.53 52.21
N THR A 36 56.41 58.53 52.25
CA THR A 36 55.56 58.65 51.05
C THR A 36 55.56 60.08 50.51
N ALA A 37 56.05 60.28 49.28
CA ALA A 37 55.93 61.56 48.58
C ALA A 37 54.53 61.70 47.97
N SER A 38 53.76 62.69 48.42
CA SER A 38 52.46 63.07 47.82
C SER A 38 52.68 64.25 46.87
N LEU A 39 52.58 64.01 45.56
CA LEU A 39 52.64 65.04 44.52
C LEU A 39 51.21 65.32 44.02
N ALA A 40 50.82 66.59 43.90
CA ALA A 40 49.48 66.95 43.42
C ALA A 40 49.28 66.60 41.92
N SER A 41 50.34 66.69 41.12
CA SER A 41 50.38 66.19 39.74
C SER A 41 51.82 65.89 39.34
N LEU A 42 51.98 64.90 38.47
CA LEU A 42 53.26 64.52 37.89
C LEU A 42 53.10 64.51 36.37
N THR A 43 53.76 65.42 35.68
CA THR A 43 53.79 65.46 34.21
C THR A 43 55.04 64.74 33.72
N LEU A 44 54.88 63.67 32.97
CA LEU A 44 55.99 62.89 32.41
C LEU A 44 56.08 63.08 30.90
N ALA A 45 57.29 63.00 30.37
CA ALA A 45 57.52 63.00 28.93
C ALA A 45 57.07 61.68 28.24
N SER A 46 56.87 60.60 28.99
CA SER A 46 56.37 59.30 28.53
C SER A 46 55.53 58.61 29.61
N ALA A 47 54.70 57.64 29.22
CA ALA A 47 53.82 56.94 30.15
C ALA A 47 54.60 56.13 31.21
N LEU A 48 54.18 56.18 32.48
CA LEU A 48 54.76 55.34 33.54
C LEU A 48 54.49 53.84 33.28
N PRO A 49 55.46 52.94 33.52
CA PRO A 49 55.24 51.50 33.46
C PRO A 49 54.18 51.02 34.47
N VAL A 50 53.42 49.97 34.10
CA VAL A 50 52.32 49.39 34.92
C VAL A 50 52.78 48.97 36.32
N LEU A 51 54.00 48.45 36.45
CA LEU A 51 54.56 47.99 37.73
C LEU A 51 54.78 49.13 38.74
N SER A 52 54.86 50.39 38.27
CA SER A 52 55.09 51.58 39.12
C SER A 52 53.81 52.40 39.34
N GLY A 53 52.62 51.78 39.19
CA GLY A 53 51.33 52.46 39.30
C GLY A 53 50.99 53.36 38.11
N GLY A 54 51.80 53.30 37.05
CA GLY A 54 51.55 53.99 35.81
C GLY A 54 50.43 53.36 35.02
N THR A 55 49.47 54.16 34.55
CA THR A 55 48.45 53.64 33.63
C THR A 55 49.00 53.34 32.24
N GLY A 56 50.27 53.70 31.95
CA GLY A 56 51.20 53.09 30.97
C GLY A 56 50.82 52.93 29.51
N THR A 57 49.55 53.16 29.12
CA THR A 57 48.88 52.74 27.88
C THR A 57 48.68 51.22 27.75
N THR A 58 47.67 50.67 27.03
CA THR A 58 46.27 51.07 26.74
C THR A 58 45.37 49.84 26.51
N THR A 59 45.90 48.61 26.47
CA THR A 59 45.17 47.32 26.62
C THR A 59 46.09 46.28 27.28
N SER A 60 45.64 45.65 28.36
CA SER A 60 46.34 44.54 29.02
C SER A 60 45.37 43.39 29.26
N THR A 61 45.83 42.15 29.11
CA THR A 61 45.05 40.96 29.40
C THR A 61 45.87 39.95 30.19
N GLY A 62 45.36 39.52 31.36
CA GLY A 62 45.94 38.44 32.18
C GLY A 62 46.55 38.92 33.50
N SER A 63 45.73 38.87 34.55
CA SER A 63 46.03 39.07 35.99
C SER A 63 47.10 40.14 36.33
N GLY A 64 46.78 41.37 35.94
CA GLY A 64 47.47 42.60 36.32
C GLY A 64 47.06 43.76 35.40
N SER A 65 45.80 44.22 35.52
CA SER A 65 45.14 45.31 34.78
C SER A 65 43.99 44.85 33.86
N VAL A 66 42.91 45.61 33.91
CA VAL A 66 41.54 45.32 33.47
C VAL A 66 41.41 45.38 31.94
N VAL A 67 40.51 44.56 31.37
CA VAL A 67 40.21 44.53 29.94
C VAL A 67 39.22 45.65 29.60
N PHE A 68 39.69 46.72 28.95
CA PHE A 68 38.87 47.93 28.69
C PHE A 68 38.56 48.21 27.20
N SER A 69 38.92 47.33 26.25
CA SER A 69 38.65 47.53 24.81
C SER A 69 37.42 46.78 24.29
N THR A 70 36.69 47.32 23.32
CA THR A 70 35.69 46.58 22.51
C THR A 70 36.40 45.60 21.55
N SER A 71 36.05 44.31 21.62
CA SER A 71 36.63 43.20 20.82
C SER A 71 38.14 42.93 21.04
N PRO A 72 38.60 42.67 22.28
CA PRO A 72 39.99 42.26 22.53
C PRO A 72 40.25 40.86 21.97
N THR A 73 41.41 40.66 21.34
CA THR A 73 41.94 39.31 21.05
C THR A 73 42.74 38.81 22.26
N LEU A 74 42.26 37.74 22.89
CA LEU A 74 42.95 37.10 24.01
C LEU A 74 43.77 35.91 23.50
N VAL A 75 45.09 35.93 23.68
CA VAL A 75 45.96 34.80 23.36
C VAL A 75 46.25 34.00 24.63
N THR A 76 45.78 32.75 24.69
CA THR A 76 45.91 31.82 25.84
C THR A 76 45.39 32.32 27.20
N PRO A 77 44.21 32.97 27.30
CA PRO A 77 43.68 33.38 28.60
C PRO A 77 43.32 32.15 29.47
N LEU A 78 43.80 32.10 30.70
CA LEU A 78 43.32 31.16 31.72
C LEU A 78 42.08 31.77 32.40
N LEU A 79 40.90 31.58 31.83
CA LEU A 79 39.66 32.24 32.27
C LEU A 79 39.02 31.68 33.57
N GLY A 80 39.58 30.62 34.16
CA GLY A 80 38.91 29.89 35.26
C GLY A 80 37.51 29.39 34.85
N THR A 81 36.68 29.01 35.83
CA THR A 81 35.27 28.69 35.59
C THR A 81 34.44 29.97 35.75
N PRO A 82 33.92 30.58 34.68
CA PRO A 82 33.09 31.78 34.79
C PRO A 82 31.81 31.52 35.58
N THR A 83 31.53 32.36 36.58
CA THR A 83 30.36 32.27 37.47
C THR A 83 29.07 32.85 36.89
N SER A 84 29.12 33.55 35.75
CA SER A 84 27.93 34.10 35.06
C SER A 84 27.75 33.57 33.63
N GLY A 85 28.21 32.36 33.35
CA GLY A 85 27.93 31.65 32.11
C GLY A 85 28.77 30.39 32.04
N ASN A 86 28.18 29.23 32.27
CA ASN A 86 28.87 27.94 32.29
C ASN A 86 29.68 27.72 31.00
N PHE A 87 31.00 27.78 31.11
CA PHE A 87 31.96 27.57 30.03
C PHE A 87 32.87 26.37 30.36
N SER A 88 32.28 25.23 30.71
CA SER A 88 33.07 24.10 31.24
C SER A 88 33.76 23.21 30.19
N THR A 89 33.57 23.37 28.87
CA THR A 89 34.24 22.46 27.90
C THR A 89 34.63 23.06 26.55
N GLY A 90 34.68 24.38 26.37
CA GLY A 90 35.09 24.97 25.08
C GLY A 90 34.10 24.75 23.93
N THR A 91 32.89 24.30 24.23
CA THR A 91 31.74 24.28 23.31
C THR A 91 30.64 25.11 23.92
N PHE A 92 30.06 26.02 23.13
CA PHE A 92 28.87 26.77 23.53
C PHE A 92 27.70 25.79 23.67
N THR A 93 27.48 25.24 24.86
CA THR A 93 26.26 24.47 25.13
C THR A 93 25.15 25.47 25.47
N TRP A 94 24.54 26.04 24.43
CA TRP A 94 23.14 26.50 24.50
C TRP A 94 22.32 25.36 25.13
N PRO A 95 21.29 25.61 25.97
CA PRO A 95 20.51 24.55 26.61
C PRO A 95 19.96 23.62 25.52
N THR A 96 20.71 22.55 25.29
CA THR A 96 20.62 21.56 24.21
C THR A 96 19.99 22.09 22.92
N PHE A 97 20.81 22.58 21.99
CA PHE A 97 20.45 22.40 20.59
C PHE A 97 20.39 20.87 20.39
N ASN A 98 19.20 20.27 20.38
CA ASN A 98 19.02 18.84 20.07
C ASN A 98 19.31 18.57 18.58
N GLN A 99 20.44 19.06 18.09
CA GLN A 99 20.94 18.80 16.77
C GLN A 99 22.43 18.55 16.93
N ASN A 100 22.83 17.31 16.72
CA ASN A 100 24.23 16.99 16.52
C ASN A 100 24.69 17.67 15.22
N THR A 101 25.80 18.37 15.32
CA THR A 101 26.46 19.14 14.28
C THR A 101 26.83 18.22 13.10
N THR A 102 26.36 18.58 11.91
CA THR A 102 26.79 18.04 10.60
C THR A 102 26.54 16.53 10.37
N GLY A 103 25.27 16.14 10.17
CA GLY A 103 24.96 15.09 9.18
C GLY A 103 23.94 14.00 9.53
N THR A 104 23.51 13.83 10.78
CA THR A 104 22.44 12.87 11.12
C THR A 104 21.57 13.36 12.29
N ALA A 105 20.29 12.97 12.29
CA ALA A 105 19.35 13.34 13.36
C ALA A 105 19.80 12.77 14.71
N ALA A 106 19.66 13.56 15.78
CA ALA A 106 19.98 13.12 17.13
C ALA A 106 19.09 11.94 17.57
N LYS A 107 19.69 10.98 18.30
CA LYS A 107 18.95 9.86 18.88
C LYS A 107 17.84 10.39 19.80
N TRP A 108 16.65 9.81 19.73
CA TRP A 108 15.62 10.04 20.74
C TRP A 108 16.08 9.45 22.07
N THR A 109 16.12 10.27 23.12
CA THR A 109 16.51 9.86 24.48
C THR A 109 15.65 8.71 25.01
N THR A 110 14.38 8.68 24.61
CA THR A 110 13.49 7.55 24.85
C THR A 110 13.08 6.99 23.50
N ALA A 111 13.41 5.72 23.27
CA ALA A 111 12.99 5.02 22.06
C ALA A 111 11.46 4.99 21.97
N ARG A 112 10.93 5.10 20.74
CA ARG A 112 9.50 4.93 20.48
C ARG A 112 9.29 3.64 19.71
N THR A 113 8.12 3.04 19.90
CA THR A 113 7.73 1.84 19.16
C THR A 113 7.11 2.23 17.82
N LEU A 114 7.73 1.85 16.70
CA LEU A 114 7.17 1.97 15.35
C LEU A 114 6.87 0.58 14.81
N ALA A 115 5.58 0.28 14.61
CA ALA A 115 5.10 -1.03 14.15
C ALA A 115 5.75 -2.22 14.90
N GLY A 116 5.83 -2.12 16.23
CA GLY A 116 6.41 -3.16 17.09
C GLY A 116 7.93 -3.11 17.27
N ASN A 117 8.65 -2.26 16.53
CA ASN A 117 10.11 -2.12 16.64
C ASN A 117 10.46 -0.90 17.50
N SER A 118 11.31 -1.09 18.51
CA SER A 118 11.87 0.01 19.30
C SER A 118 12.89 0.77 18.47
N VAL A 119 12.66 2.07 18.24
CA VAL A 119 13.56 2.92 17.46
C VAL A 119 13.93 4.18 18.22
N ASP A 120 15.18 4.59 18.08
CA ASP A 120 15.72 5.83 18.65
C ASP A 120 16.15 6.81 17.55
N GLY A 121 15.83 6.53 16.27
CA GLY A 121 16.23 7.37 15.13
C GLY A 121 17.69 7.23 14.71
N SER A 122 18.46 6.29 15.30
CA SER A 122 19.87 6.07 14.95
C SER A 122 20.12 5.25 13.68
N ALA A 123 19.10 4.55 13.18
CA ALA A 123 19.18 3.70 12.01
C ALA A 123 17.81 3.62 11.32
N ASN A 124 17.82 3.11 10.08
CA ASN A 124 16.59 2.75 9.38
C ASN A 124 15.82 1.72 10.21
N VAL A 125 14.51 1.89 10.29
CA VAL A 125 13.63 0.93 10.96
C VAL A 125 13.53 -0.31 10.10
N ALA A 126 14.03 -1.44 10.59
CA ALA A 126 13.99 -2.70 9.87
C ALA A 126 12.57 -3.28 9.87
N PHE A 127 11.77 -2.94 8.85
CA PHE A 127 10.52 -3.64 8.59
C PHE A 127 10.82 -4.90 7.77
N ALA A 128 10.94 -6.05 8.44
CA ALA A 128 11.15 -7.34 7.78
C ALA A 128 9.99 -7.74 6.83
N ASN A 129 8.81 -7.12 7.02
CA ASN A 129 7.57 -7.47 6.34
C ASN A 129 7.15 -6.34 5.38
N LYS A 130 6.65 -6.70 4.19
CA LYS A 130 6.05 -5.76 3.24
C LYS A 130 4.75 -5.20 3.86
N PHE A 131 4.78 -3.95 4.34
CA PHE A 131 3.60 -3.29 4.92
C PHE A 131 2.65 -2.86 3.80
N ILE A 132 1.35 -3.10 3.96
CA ILE A 132 0.32 -2.51 3.08
C ILE A 132 -0.20 -1.27 3.80
N VAL A 133 0.24 -0.08 3.38
CA VAL A 133 -0.39 1.19 3.81
C VAL A 133 -1.58 1.45 2.88
N GLN A 134 -2.81 1.52 3.41
CA GLN A 134 -3.91 2.21 2.73
C GLN A 134 -4.10 3.58 3.40
N GLY A 135 -4.29 4.65 2.63
CA GLY A 135 -4.65 5.94 3.23
C GLY A 135 -5.08 7.01 2.23
N THR A 136 -6.33 7.47 2.37
CA THR A 136 -6.70 8.89 2.26
C THR A 136 -7.41 9.41 3.52
N THR A 137 -7.67 8.57 4.54
CA THR A 137 -8.20 9.01 5.85
C THR A 137 -7.86 8.00 6.96
N ASP A 138 -7.34 8.51 8.08
CA ASP A 138 -6.55 7.78 9.08
C ASP A 138 -7.40 7.23 10.27
N THR A 139 -8.67 6.88 10.04
CA THR A 139 -9.61 6.55 11.12
C THR A 139 -9.77 5.06 11.43
N GLY A 140 -8.88 4.18 10.93
CA GLY A 140 -9.24 2.76 10.81
C GLY A 140 -8.21 1.68 11.14
N LEU A 141 -7.03 1.96 11.70
CA LEU A 141 -6.09 0.90 12.09
C LEU A 141 -5.57 1.11 13.51
N SER A 142 -5.85 0.16 14.40
CA SER A 142 -5.33 0.15 15.79
C SER A 142 -3.87 -0.29 15.91
N GLY A 143 -3.24 -0.69 14.79
CA GLY A 143 -1.84 -1.12 14.74
C GLY A 143 -1.43 -1.67 13.38
N ALA A 144 -0.16 -2.07 13.26
CA ALA A 144 0.39 -2.64 12.04
C ALA A 144 -0.25 -3.99 11.67
N GLN A 145 -0.47 -4.21 10.38
CA GLN A 145 -1.04 -5.46 9.84
C GLN A 145 0.08 -6.28 9.19
N PHE A 146 0.31 -7.50 9.68
CA PHE A 146 1.36 -8.38 9.18
C PHE A 146 0.76 -9.56 8.39
N LEU A 147 1.03 -9.62 7.08
CA LEU A 147 0.52 -10.69 6.21
C LEU A 147 1.05 -12.08 6.59
N GLY A 148 2.21 -12.17 7.25
CA GLY A 148 2.80 -13.44 7.68
C GLY A 148 2.01 -14.18 8.77
N ALA A 149 1.06 -13.51 9.43
CA ALA A 149 0.14 -14.14 10.38
C ALA A 149 -1.14 -14.66 9.71
N LEU A 150 -1.39 -14.32 8.44
CA LEU A 150 -2.54 -14.77 7.68
C LEU A 150 -2.21 -16.09 6.95
N GLY A 151 -3.20 -16.98 6.84
CA GLY A 151 -3.08 -18.18 6.01
C GLY A 151 -2.98 -17.84 4.51
N THR A 152 -2.87 -18.85 3.65
CA THR A 152 -2.92 -18.64 2.20
C THR A 152 -4.35 -18.35 1.75
N GLY A 153 -4.55 -17.28 0.98
CA GLY A 153 -5.85 -16.97 0.39
C GLY A 153 -5.91 -15.55 -0.16
N ILE A 154 -7.12 -15.11 -0.51
CA ILE A 154 -7.37 -13.75 -0.97
C ILE A 154 -7.40 -12.85 0.27
N VAL A 155 -6.50 -11.87 0.34
CA VAL A 155 -6.52 -10.85 1.39
C VAL A 155 -7.67 -9.88 1.11
N LYS A 156 -8.55 -9.68 2.09
CA LYS A 156 -9.63 -8.68 2.08
C LYS A 156 -9.39 -7.61 3.15
N ASN A 157 -9.98 -6.44 2.94
CA ASN A 157 -10.20 -5.49 4.01
C ASN A 157 -11.53 -5.82 4.70
N THR A 158 -11.54 -5.92 6.04
CA THR A 158 -12.76 -6.24 6.78
C THR A 158 -13.59 -4.96 6.93
N THR A 159 -14.86 -5.02 6.48
CA THR A 159 -15.75 -3.86 6.30
C THR A 159 -16.02 -3.02 7.56
N THR A 160 -15.67 -3.52 8.75
CA THR A 160 -15.94 -2.83 10.03
C THR A 160 -14.68 -2.35 10.76
N THR A 161 -13.51 -2.94 10.48
CA THR A 161 -12.31 -2.73 11.31
C THR A 161 -11.09 -2.24 10.53
N GLY A 162 -11.11 -2.21 9.20
CA GLY A 162 -9.94 -1.84 8.39
C GLY A 162 -8.80 -2.89 8.40
N VAL A 163 -8.96 -3.95 9.19
CA VAL A 163 -7.98 -5.03 9.39
C VAL A 163 -7.98 -5.96 8.18
N LEU A 164 -6.78 -6.33 7.73
CA LEU A 164 -6.59 -7.29 6.65
C LEU A 164 -6.82 -8.70 7.18
N SER A 165 -7.64 -9.48 6.49
CA SER A 165 -7.88 -10.89 6.81
C SER A 165 -8.00 -11.72 5.53
N ILE A 166 -7.97 -13.05 5.64
CA ILE A 166 -8.28 -13.92 4.49
C ILE A 166 -9.79 -13.97 4.29
N ALA A 167 -10.22 -13.76 3.04
CA ALA A 167 -11.61 -13.85 2.66
C ALA A 167 -12.13 -15.28 2.85
N VAL A 168 -13.28 -15.39 3.49
CA VAL A 168 -14.13 -16.58 3.56
C VAL A 168 -15.24 -16.50 2.52
N ALA A 169 -15.92 -17.61 2.24
CA ALA A 169 -16.95 -17.67 1.21
C ALA A 169 -18.04 -16.60 1.35
N ALA A 170 -18.41 -16.23 2.59
CA ALA A 170 -19.45 -15.23 2.88
C ALA A 170 -19.02 -13.78 2.56
N ASP A 171 -17.72 -13.50 2.39
CA ASP A 171 -17.23 -12.15 2.08
C ASP A 171 -17.37 -11.77 0.61
N PHE A 172 -17.61 -12.75 -0.24
CA PHE A 172 -17.86 -12.52 -1.65
C PHE A 172 -19.37 -12.27 -1.79
N PRO A 173 -19.81 -11.03 -2.10
CA PRO A 173 -21.22 -10.73 -2.29
C PRO A 173 -21.68 -11.49 -3.52
N THR A 174 -22.22 -12.70 -3.30
CA THR A 174 -22.51 -13.69 -4.33
C THR A 174 -21.39 -13.78 -5.35
N LEU A 175 -20.33 -14.53 -5.03
CA LEU A 175 -19.36 -14.92 -6.05
C LEU A 175 -20.17 -15.49 -7.24
N ASN A 176 -20.19 -14.81 -8.38
CA ASN A 176 -20.70 -15.38 -9.63
C ASN A 176 -19.71 -16.45 -10.11
N GLN A 177 -19.50 -17.47 -9.26
CA GLN A 177 -18.73 -18.69 -9.42
C GLN A 177 -18.58 -19.36 -8.06
N ASN A 178 -19.43 -20.34 -7.77
CA ASN A 178 -19.09 -21.36 -6.79
C ASN A 178 -18.21 -22.40 -7.49
N THR A 179 -16.88 -22.36 -7.33
CA THR A 179 -16.04 -23.50 -7.71
C THR A 179 -14.73 -23.55 -6.94
N THR A 180 -14.75 -24.18 -5.77
CA THR A 180 -13.59 -25.01 -5.37
C THR A 180 -14.06 -26.46 -5.36
N GLY A 181 -13.51 -27.24 -6.30
CA GLY A 181 -14.01 -28.56 -6.67
C GLY A 181 -14.86 -28.47 -7.94
N THR A 182 -14.57 -29.33 -8.92
CA THR A 182 -15.40 -29.64 -10.10
C THR A 182 -16.87 -29.34 -9.79
N ALA A 183 -17.54 -28.50 -10.59
CA ALA A 183 -18.94 -28.10 -10.41
C ALA A 183 -19.82 -29.32 -10.04
N ALA A 184 -19.98 -29.60 -8.74
CA ALA A 184 -20.45 -30.91 -8.29
C ALA A 184 -21.95 -31.12 -8.51
N GLY A 185 -22.62 -30.11 -9.07
CA GLY A 185 -24.02 -30.10 -9.40
C GLY A 185 -24.48 -28.66 -9.51
N LEU A 186 -25.34 -28.37 -10.47
CA LEU A 186 -26.04 -27.09 -10.46
C LEU A 186 -27.02 -27.08 -9.27
N SER A 187 -27.02 -26.01 -8.48
CA SER A 187 -27.89 -25.87 -7.28
C SER A 187 -29.39 -25.85 -7.63
N ALA A 188 -29.71 -25.53 -8.88
CA ALA A 188 -31.05 -25.58 -9.46
C ALA A 188 -30.99 -26.24 -10.83
N THR A 189 -32.14 -26.62 -11.39
CA THR A 189 -32.18 -27.10 -12.77
C THR A 189 -31.92 -25.95 -13.75
N LEU A 190 -31.05 -26.18 -14.75
CA LEU A 190 -30.79 -25.19 -15.79
C LEU A 190 -31.97 -25.14 -16.77
N VAL A 191 -32.54 -23.96 -16.99
CA VAL A 191 -33.64 -23.77 -17.94
C VAL A 191 -33.18 -23.93 -19.39
N ALA A 192 -34.10 -24.29 -20.29
CA ALA A 192 -33.80 -24.54 -21.69
C ALA A 192 -33.23 -23.32 -22.44
N THR A 193 -33.69 -22.11 -22.12
CA THR A 193 -33.15 -20.85 -22.68
C THR A 193 -31.68 -20.59 -22.33
N SER A 194 -31.14 -21.30 -21.34
CA SER A 194 -29.74 -21.20 -20.92
C SER A 194 -28.93 -22.46 -21.26
N GLY A 195 -29.43 -23.31 -22.18
CA GLY A 195 -28.75 -24.54 -22.62
C GLY A 195 -29.00 -25.76 -21.73
N GLY A 196 -29.88 -25.66 -20.75
CA GLY A 196 -30.33 -26.78 -19.94
C GLY A 196 -31.54 -27.51 -20.51
N THR A 197 -32.19 -28.32 -19.68
CA THR A 197 -33.43 -29.02 -20.05
C THR A 197 -34.66 -28.53 -19.28
N GLY A 198 -34.47 -27.80 -18.19
CA GLY A 198 -35.55 -27.45 -17.27
C GLY A 198 -36.11 -28.63 -16.48
N GLN A 199 -35.53 -29.83 -16.60
CA GLN A 199 -35.99 -31.04 -15.90
C GLN A 199 -35.00 -31.49 -14.81
N SER A 200 -35.51 -31.84 -13.63
CA SER A 200 -34.72 -32.34 -12.49
C SER A 200 -34.74 -33.86 -12.33
N SER A 201 -35.58 -34.56 -13.09
CA SER A 201 -35.74 -36.02 -13.02
C SER A 201 -36.32 -36.61 -14.31
N TYR A 202 -36.05 -37.89 -14.54
CA TYR A 202 -36.54 -38.68 -15.66
C TYR A 202 -36.95 -40.07 -15.19
N ALA A 203 -38.00 -40.63 -15.78
CA ALA A 203 -38.17 -42.08 -15.77
C ALA A 203 -37.27 -42.70 -16.85
N VAL A 204 -36.88 -43.96 -16.65
CA VAL A 204 -36.13 -44.70 -17.68
C VAL A 204 -36.99 -44.76 -18.94
N GLY A 205 -36.43 -44.35 -20.07
CA GLY A 205 -37.12 -44.31 -21.36
C GLY A 205 -37.82 -42.99 -21.67
N ASP A 206 -37.87 -42.01 -20.76
CA ASP A 206 -38.39 -40.68 -21.10
C ASP A 206 -37.56 -40.06 -22.25
N LEU A 207 -38.23 -39.45 -23.22
CA LEU A 207 -37.58 -38.65 -24.27
C LEU A 207 -37.75 -37.16 -23.98
N LEU A 208 -36.74 -36.37 -24.31
CA LEU A 208 -36.83 -34.91 -24.31
C LEU A 208 -37.20 -34.41 -25.68
N TYR A 209 -38.14 -33.48 -25.74
CA TYR A 209 -38.54 -32.84 -26.97
C TYR A 209 -38.78 -31.34 -26.75
N ALA A 210 -38.62 -30.56 -27.82
CA ALA A 210 -38.97 -29.15 -27.80
C ALA A 210 -40.49 -29.00 -27.83
N SER A 211 -41.09 -28.69 -26.67
CA SER A 211 -42.51 -28.41 -26.57
C SER A 211 -42.87 -27.00 -27.03
N THR A 212 -41.90 -26.09 -27.00
CA THR A 212 -41.99 -24.74 -27.56
C THR A 212 -40.62 -24.31 -28.12
N THR A 213 -40.51 -23.09 -28.64
CA THR A 213 -39.22 -22.51 -29.09
C THR A 213 -38.24 -22.22 -27.95
N THR A 214 -38.69 -22.26 -26.69
CA THR A 214 -37.89 -21.89 -25.51
C THR A 214 -37.97 -22.90 -24.37
N ALA A 215 -38.68 -24.01 -24.56
CA ALA A 215 -38.89 -25.02 -23.53
C ALA A 215 -38.67 -26.44 -24.08
N LEU A 216 -37.99 -27.26 -23.27
CA LEU A 216 -37.95 -28.70 -23.45
C LEU A 216 -38.90 -29.36 -22.43
N SER A 217 -39.71 -30.28 -22.92
CA SER A 217 -40.58 -31.13 -22.10
C SER A 217 -40.15 -32.58 -22.23
N LYS A 218 -40.63 -33.41 -21.30
CA LYS A 218 -40.44 -34.86 -21.34
C LYS A 218 -41.68 -35.55 -21.87
N LEU A 219 -41.48 -36.53 -22.76
CA LEU A 219 -42.50 -37.46 -23.22
C LEU A 219 -42.21 -38.81 -22.55
N ALA A 220 -43.16 -39.30 -21.75
CA ALA A 220 -43.00 -40.56 -21.05
C ALA A 220 -42.90 -41.74 -22.02
N ASP A 221 -42.12 -42.75 -21.65
CA ASP A 221 -42.15 -44.04 -22.36
C ASP A 221 -43.52 -44.72 -22.21
N VAL A 222 -43.83 -45.64 -23.11
CA VAL A 222 -45.10 -46.36 -23.16
C VAL A 222 -44.88 -47.86 -23.33
N ALA A 223 -45.97 -48.63 -23.33
CA ALA A 223 -45.90 -50.07 -23.58
C ALA A 223 -45.20 -50.41 -24.90
N THR A 224 -44.54 -51.56 -24.94
CA THR A 224 -43.82 -52.05 -26.13
C THR A 224 -44.70 -52.12 -27.38
N GLY A 225 -44.09 -51.91 -28.54
CA GLY A 225 -44.78 -51.97 -29.84
C GLY A 225 -45.52 -50.69 -30.21
N ASN A 226 -45.15 -49.56 -29.60
CA ASN A 226 -45.50 -48.23 -30.08
C ASN A 226 -44.29 -47.60 -30.77
N ALA A 227 -44.54 -46.67 -31.68
CA ALA A 227 -43.54 -45.88 -32.37
C ALA A 227 -43.75 -44.39 -32.05
N LEU A 228 -42.66 -43.62 -32.05
CA LEU A 228 -42.73 -42.18 -31.92
C LEU A 228 -43.18 -41.58 -33.25
N ILE A 229 -44.33 -40.95 -33.26
CA ILE A 229 -44.94 -40.37 -34.45
C ILE A 229 -44.85 -38.84 -34.32
N SER A 230 -44.39 -38.18 -35.38
CA SER A 230 -44.35 -36.71 -35.40
C SER A 230 -45.79 -36.16 -35.40
N GLY A 231 -46.03 -35.11 -34.59
CA GLY A 231 -47.34 -34.44 -34.56
C GLY A 231 -47.58 -33.47 -35.72
N GLY A 232 -46.56 -33.25 -36.55
CA GLY A 232 -46.51 -32.15 -37.54
C GLY A 232 -45.72 -30.94 -37.03
N VAL A 233 -45.59 -29.92 -37.88
CA VAL A 233 -44.82 -28.70 -37.55
C VAL A 233 -45.51 -27.96 -36.39
N GLY A 234 -44.77 -27.70 -35.32
CA GLY A 234 -45.26 -26.97 -34.14
C GLY A 234 -46.13 -27.81 -33.17
N VAL A 235 -46.26 -29.11 -33.42
CA VAL A 235 -47.03 -30.04 -32.57
C VAL A 235 -46.09 -31.04 -31.93
N ALA A 236 -46.32 -31.34 -30.65
CA ALA A 236 -45.53 -32.33 -29.92
C ALA A 236 -45.60 -33.71 -30.59
N PRO A 237 -44.48 -34.46 -30.63
CA PRO A 237 -44.53 -35.86 -31.04
C PRO A 237 -45.29 -36.68 -30.00
N ALA A 238 -45.88 -37.80 -30.44
CA ALA A 238 -46.65 -38.68 -29.58
C ALA A 238 -46.36 -40.15 -29.88
N TRP A 239 -46.48 -40.99 -28.87
CA TRP A 239 -46.44 -42.43 -29.06
C TRP A 239 -47.75 -42.94 -29.65
N GLY A 240 -47.65 -43.83 -30.63
CA GLY A 240 -48.82 -44.49 -31.20
C GLY A 240 -48.46 -45.67 -32.08
N LYS A 241 -49.48 -46.22 -32.74
CA LYS A 241 -49.31 -47.30 -33.71
C LYS A 241 -49.01 -46.76 -35.10
N ILE A 242 -48.23 -47.50 -35.87
CA ILE A 242 -48.01 -47.19 -37.29
C ILE A 242 -49.29 -47.49 -38.07
N GLY A 243 -49.97 -46.45 -38.54
CA GLY A 243 -51.08 -46.59 -39.47
C GLY A 243 -50.57 -46.98 -40.85
N LEU A 244 -51.03 -48.13 -41.36
CA LEU A 244 -50.56 -48.65 -42.65
C LEU A 244 -50.99 -47.80 -43.85
N THR A 245 -52.03 -46.98 -43.70
CA THR A 245 -52.51 -46.05 -44.73
C THR A 245 -51.98 -44.62 -44.56
N THR A 246 -51.42 -44.28 -43.39
CA THR A 246 -51.05 -42.90 -43.04
C THR A 246 -49.54 -42.70 -42.89
N HIS A 247 -48.80 -43.74 -42.52
CA HIS A 247 -47.37 -43.65 -42.21
C HIS A 247 -46.46 -44.44 -43.16
N VAL A 248 -47.05 -45.26 -44.05
CA VAL A 248 -46.30 -45.96 -45.10
C VAL A 248 -46.48 -45.20 -46.42
N SER A 249 -45.38 -44.82 -47.06
CA SER A 249 -45.39 -44.29 -48.42
C SER A 249 -45.12 -45.42 -49.42
N GLY A 250 -45.93 -45.48 -50.48
CA GLY A 250 -45.86 -46.55 -51.49
C GLY A 250 -46.55 -47.85 -51.07
N THR A 251 -46.28 -48.92 -51.82
CA THR A 251 -46.88 -50.25 -51.59
C THR A 251 -46.14 -51.00 -50.50
N LEU A 252 -46.86 -51.48 -49.48
CA LEU A 252 -46.27 -52.40 -48.50
C LEU A 252 -46.07 -53.79 -49.15
N PRO A 253 -44.84 -54.34 -49.17
CA PRO A 253 -44.60 -55.65 -49.75
C PRO A 253 -45.32 -56.78 -48.99
N VAL A 254 -45.60 -57.88 -49.70
CA VAL A 254 -46.29 -59.06 -49.13
C VAL A 254 -45.56 -59.67 -47.95
N ALA A 255 -44.22 -59.69 -47.99
CA ALA A 255 -43.40 -60.20 -46.90
C ALA A 255 -43.63 -59.46 -45.56
N ASN A 256 -44.14 -58.22 -45.61
CA ASN A 256 -44.41 -57.40 -44.44
C ASN A 256 -45.93 -57.28 -44.14
N GLY A 257 -46.74 -58.21 -44.65
CA GLY A 257 -48.19 -58.23 -44.44
C GLY A 257 -49.00 -57.28 -45.32
N GLY A 258 -48.34 -56.58 -46.26
CA GLY A 258 -49.06 -55.90 -47.34
C GLY A 258 -49.64 -56.88 -48.34
N THR A 259 -50.51 -56.44 -49.24
CA THR A 259 -51.00 -57.27 -50.34
C THR A 259 -50.15 -57.13 -51.60
N GLY A 260 -49.18 -56.20 -51.61
CA GLY A 260 -48.32 -55.94 -52.77
C GLY A 260 -49.05 -55.34 -53.99
N ILE A 261 -50.34 -55.01 -53.85
CA ILE A 261 -51.20 -54.47 -54.91
C ILE A 261 -51.61 -53.04 -54.60
N THR A 262 -51.57 -52.15 -55.60
CA THR A 262 -52.07 -50.77 -55.52
C THR A 262 -53.52 -50.62 -55.99
N SER A 263 -53.98 -51.56 -56.82
CA SER A 263 -55.36 -51.69 -57.30
C SER A 263 -55.67 -53.15 -57.65
N LEU A 264 -56.95 -53.50 -57.68
CA LEU A 264 -57.40 -54.77 -58.28
C LEU A 264 -57.39 -54.64 -59.81
N GLY A 265 -57.23 -55.76 -60.51
CA GLY A 265 -57.45 -55.83 -61.97
C GLY A 265 -58.92 -55.53 -62.33
N ALA A 266 -59.19 -55.19 -63.60
CA ALA A 266 -60.56 -54.97 -64.08
C ALA A 266 -61.43 -56.20 -63.79
N GLY A 267 -62.68 -55.99 -63.34
CA GLY A 267 -63.62 -57.08 -63.00
C GLY A 267 -63.34 -57.83 -61.69
N VAL A 268 -62.10 -57.86 -61.19
CA VAL A 268 -61.71 -58.59 -59.96
C VAL A 268 -62.48 -58.11 -58.73
N ALA A 269 -62.68 -56.80 -58.58
CA ALA A 269 -63.46 -56.25 -57.47
C ALA A 269 -64.93 -56.72 -57.48
N THR A 270 -65.55 -56.76 -58.66
CA THR A 270 -66.94 -57.19 -58.87
C THR A 270 -67.11 -58.68 -58.59
N TRP A 271 -66.14 -59.50 -59.00
CA TRP A 271 -66.13 -60.92 -58.69
C TRP A 271 -66.01 -61.19 -57.19
N LEU A 272 -65.10 -60.50 -56.48
CA LEU A 272 -64.95 -60.64 -55.03
C LEU A 272 -66.20 -60.18 -54.26
N GLY A 273 -66.88 -59.13 -54.73
CA GLY A 273 -68.11 -58.64 -54.11
C GLY A 273 -69.36 -59.48 -54.42
N THR A 274 -69.40 -60.12 -55.60
CA THR A 274 -70.51 -60.95 -56.06
C THR A 274 -69.97 -62.14 -56.86
N PRO A 275 -69.56 -63.24 -56.21
CA PRO A 275 -68.93 -64.34 -56.91
C PRO A 275 -69.96 -65.05 -57.81
N SER A 276 -69.78 -64.90 -59.12
CA SER A 276 -70.54 -65.60 -60.16
C SER A 276 -69.60 -65.95 -61.32
N SER A 277 -69.96 -66.94 -62.13
CA SER A 277 -69.19 -67.27 -63.34
C SER A 277 -69.13 -66.09 -64.31
N ALA A 278 -70.20 -65.30 -64.42
CA ALA A 278 -70.22 -64.08 -65.23
C ALA A 278 -69.24 -63.01 -64.72
N ASN A 279 -69.15 -62.81 -63.41
CA ASN A 279 -68.21 -61.86 -62.84
C ASN A 279 -66.76 -62.37 -62.86
N LEU A 280 -66.55 -63.70 -62.78
CA LEU A 280 -65.24 -64.32 -62.94
C LEU A 280 -64.72 -64.13 -64.38
N LEU A 281 -65.56 -64.40 -65.37
CA LEU A 281 -65.26 -64.17 -66.79
C LEU A 281 -64.90 -62.70 -67.04
N ALA A 282 -65.64 -61.76 -66.47
CA ALA A 282 -65.31 -60.33 -66.58
C ALA A 282 -64.00 -59.92 -65.88
N ALA A 283 -63.48 -60.75 -64.97
CA ALA A 283 -62.23 -60.51 -64.24
C ALA A 283 -61.00 -61.11 -64.93
N MET A 284 -61.19 -62.09 -65.81
CA MET A 284 -60.15 -62.71 -66.61
C MET A 284 -60.03 -61.94 -67.94
N THR A 285 -58.80 -61.58 -68.32
CA THR A 285 -58.58 -60.64 -69.45
C THR A 285 -57.86 -61.25 -70.64
N ASP A 286 -57.39 -62.49 -70.51
CA ASP A 286 -56.52 -63.19 -71.47
C ASP A 286 -56.96 -64.63 -71.77
N GLU A 287 -58.28 -64.88 -71.85
CA GLU A 287 -58.77 -66.22 -72.18
C GLU A 287 -58.27 -66.73 -73.54
N THR A 288 -57.66 -67.93 -73.52
CA THR A 288 -57.37 -68.76 -74.69
C THR A 288 -57.93 -70.17 -74.44
N GLY A 289 -58.91 -70.63 -75.25
CA GLY A 289 -59.49 -71.99 -75.14
C GLY A 289 -60.95 -72.13 -75.61
N THR A 290 -61.63 -73.20 -75.19
CA THR A 290 -63.10 -73.39 -75.30
C THR A 290 -63.64 -74.03 -74.00
N GLY A 291 -64.76 -73.53 -73.44
CA GLY A 291 -65.36 -74.00 -72.18
C GLY A 291 -66.36 -73.00 -71.58
N SER A 292 -67.06 -73.31 -70.47
CA SER A 292 -68.08 -72.39 -69.89
C SER A 292 -67.52 -71.11 -69.24
N LEU A 293 -66.19 -70.99 -69.16
CA LEU A 293 -65.46 -69.79 -68.76
C LEU A 293 -64.59 -69.26 -69.92
N VAL A 294 -64.86 -69.69 -71.17
CA VAL A 294 -64.22 -69.18 -72.39
C VAL A 294 -65.29 -68.77 -73.41
#